data_AF-A0A8I1JDE1-F1
#
_entry.id   AF-A0A8I1JDE1-F1
#
_cell.length_a   1.000
_cell.length_b   1.000
_cell.length_c   1.000
_cell.angle_alpha   90.00
_cell.angle_beta   90.00
_cell.angle_gamma   90.00
#
_symmetry.space_group_name_H-M   'P 1'
#
loop_
_entity.id
_entity.type
_entity.pdbx_description
1 polymer ?
#
loop_
_entity_poly.entity_id
_entity_poly.type
_entity_poly.pdbx_seq_one_letter_code
_entity_poly.pdbx_strand_id
1 'polypeptide(L)'
;MTKINNSDKEELVKIMGELLEPHIPALSDAFQRFGQWVENISQKHSALINNLSTIDWSAVNKRLEEMPNRSRKAMEIASRQGWFFNWEGSLQIVLTLIDNIESAGEDQIQIDEILKQHYLQYLDSYTAQLGANHPERQTAIKAAVSAHKDLGVQGYYLSIPVFLAQADGLFSEICQTSMAMSKPRNRQTNGVKGLDWVKAKIGDDAQAKDLLSPLFVLHELDLLKSEGIRNAEFEQTGVLFNALNRHQVLHGEVSDYGSEINSLKAFSFLAFVGLHLPTILASAETKQG
;
A
#
# COMPACT_ATOMS: atom_id res chain seq x y z
N MET A 1 11.36 31.00 -2.50
CA MET A 1 10.69 29.79 -1.98
C MET A 1 9.34 30.20 -1.43
N THR A 2 8.31 30.22 -2.26
CA THR A 2 6.97 30.65 -1.87
C THR A 2 6.22 29.40 -1.42
N LYS A 3 5.83 29.33 -0.14
CA LYS A 3 4.99 28.25 0.38
C LYS A 3 3.63 28.35 -0.29
N ILE A 4 3.26 27.32 -1.04
CA ILE A 4 1.91 27.18 -1.62
C ILE A 4 0.90 27.17 -0.46
N ASN A 5 -0.07 28.09 -0.51
CA ASN A 5 -1.11 28.22 0.50
C ASN A 5 -2.05 26.99 0.45
N ASN A 6 -2.67 26.60 1.57
CA ASN A 6 -3.61 25.48 1.60
C ASN A 6 -4.81 25.66 0.65
N SER A 7 -5.22 26.92 0.41
CA SER A 7 -6.24 27.26 -0.59
C SER A 7 -5.85 26.84 -2.01
N ASP A 8 -4.59 27.06 -2.39
CA ASP A 8 -4.10 26.73 -3.73
C ASP A 8 -3.96 25.21 -3.92
N LYS A 9 -3.75 24.47 -2.82
CA LYS A 9 -3.73 23.00 -2.84
C LYS A 9 -5.12 22.44 -3.07
N GLU A 10 -6.15 22.96 -2.40
CA GLU A 10 -7.53 22.46 -2.52
C GLU A 10 -8.12 22.69 -3.92
N GLU A 11 -7.81 23.82 -4.57
CA GLU A 11 -8.31 24.15 -5.91
C GLU A 11 -7.64 23.30 -7.01
N LEU A 12 -6.34 23.07 -6.89
CA LEU A 12 -5.56 22.18 -7.76
C LEU A 12 -6.06 20.73 -7.67
N VAL A 13 -6.41 20.29 -6.45
CA VAL A 13 -6.98 18.96 -6.17
C VAL A 13 -8.36 18.78 -6.80
N LYS A 14 -9.21 19.79 -6.73
CA LYS A 14 -10.52 19.76 -7.37
C LYS A 14 -10.38 19.59 -8.89
N ILE A 15 -9.48 20.36 -9.49
CA ILE A 15 -9.24 20.33 -10.94
C ILE A 15 -8.60 19.00 -11.37
N MET A 16 -7.66 18.45 -10.59
CA MET A 16 -7.07 17.14 -10.88
C MET A 16 -8.06 15.99 -10.69
N GLY A 17 -8.92 16.05 -9.66
CA GLY A 17 -9.95 15.05 -9.39
C GLY A 17 -10.99 14.98 -10.51
N GLU A 18 -11.52 16.12 -10.94
CA GLU A 18 -12.53 16.21 -12.01
C GLU A 18 -11.99 15.78 -13.40
N LEU A 19 -10.66 15.85 -13.62
CA LEU A 19 -10.03 15.54 -14.92
C LEU A 19 -9.39 14.15 -15.02
N LEU A 20 -8.90 13.58 -13.91
CA LEU A 20 -8.19 12.30 -13.92
C LEU A 20 -9.10 11.08 -13.67
N GLU A 21 -10.29 11.29 -13.09
CA GLU A 21 -11.26 10.23 -12.77
C GLU A 21 -11.55 9.24 -13.93
N PRO A 22 -11.67 9.65 -15.20
CA PRO A 22 -11.90 8.73 -16.32
C PRO A 22 -10.64 8.03 -16.87
N HIS A 23 -9.43 8.38 -16.41
CA HIS A 23 -8.15 7.90 -16.98
C HIS A 23 -7.29 7.08 -16.01
N ILE A 24 -7.83 6.73 -14.84
CA ILE A 24 -7.19 5.90 -13.80
C ILE A 24 -6.68 4.51 -14.26
N PRO A 25 -7.25 3.79 -15.26
CA PRO A 25 -6.85 2.39 -15.49
C PRO A 25 -5.42 2.17 -16.00
N ALA A 26 -4.65 3.22 -16.28
CA ALA A 26 -3.22 3.10 -16.56
C ALA A 26 -2.49 4.34 -16.03
N LEU A 27 -2.25 4.36 -14.72
CA LEU A 27 -1.63 5.48 -13.99
C LEU A 27 -0.34 5.99 -14.67
N SER A 28 0.51 5.11 -15.19
CA SER A 28 1.73 5.47 -15.96
C SER A 28 1.44 6.35 -17.18
N ASP A 29 0.47 5.94 -18.01
CA ASP A 29 0.09 6.66 -19.21
C ASP A 29 -0.68 7.93 -18.87
N ALA A 30 -1.48 7.90 -17.81
CA ALA A 30 -2.17 9.06 -17.28
C ALA A 30 -1.19 10.14 -16.80
N PHE A 31 -0.08 9.77 -16.15
CA PHE A 31 0.94 10.73 -15.71
C PHE A 31 1.69 11.38 -16.87
N GLN A 32 2.10 10.60 -17.88
CA GLN A 32 2.77 11.16 -19.07
C GLN A 32 1.82 12.03 -19.90
N ARG A 33 0.57 11.60 -20.09
CA ARG A 33 -0.45 12.37 -20.81
C ARG A 33 -0.86 13.63 -20.05
N PHE A 34 -0.89 13.57 -18.71
CA PHE A 34 -1.17 14.74 -17.88
C PHE A 34 -0.10 15.80 -18.02
N GLY A 35 1.19 15.44 -17.96
CA GLY A 35 2.30 16.38 -18.19
C GLY A 35 2.22 17.07 -19.56
N GLN A 36 1.99 16.30 -20.62
CA GLN A 36 1.82 16.82 -21.98
C GLN A 36 0.54 17.67 -22.15
N TRP A 37 -0.53 17.34 -21.43
CA TRP A 37 -1.79 18.07 -21.47
C TRP A 37 -1.69 19.42 -20.75
N VAL A 38 -1.03 19.47 -19.59
CA VAL A 38 -0.79 20.72 -18.84
C VAL A 38 0.00 21.72 -19.69
N GLU A 39 1.03 21.27 -20.41
CA GLU A 39 1.78 22.14 -21.35
C GLU A 39 0.88 22.70 -22.46
N ASN A 40 -0.07 21.91 -22.97
CA ASN A 40 -0.99 22.31 -24.03
C ASN A 40 -2.12 23.24 -23.57
N ILE A 41 -2.63 23.06 -22.34
CA ILE A 41 -3.69 23.91 -21.75
C ILE A 41 -3.13 25.30 -21.41
N SER A 42 -1.91 25.34 -20.88
CA SER A 42 -1.16 26.56 -20.60
C SER A 42 -1.08 27.48 -21.83
N GLN A 43 -1.01 26.90 -23.04
CA GLN A 43 -0.97 27.64 -24.30
C GLN A 43 -2.34 28.07 -24.84
N LYS A 44 -3.47 27.47 -24.44
CA LYS A 44 -4.77 27.63 -25.13
C LYS A 44 -5.86 28.41 -24.39
N HIS A 45 -5.86 28.50 -23.05
CA HIS A 45 -7.02 29.03 -22.33
C HIS A 45 -6.68 30.08 -21.26
N SER A 46 -6.67 31.37 -21.64
CA SER A 46 -6.28 32.50 -20.78
C SER A 46 -7.20 32.84 -19.60
N ALA A 47 -8.47 32.41 -19.59
CA ALA A 47 -9.40 32.67 -18.50
C ALA A 47 -9.26 31.68 -17.33
N LEU A 48 -8.80 30.45 -17.59
CA LEU A 48 -8.41 29.47 -16.57
C LEU A 48 -7.04 29.81 -15.95
N ILE A 49 -6.24 30.67 -16.61
CA ILE A 49 -4.89 31.06 -16.18
C ILE A 49 -4.91 31.88 -14.90
N ASN A 50 -5.91 32.71 -14.61
CA ASN A 50 -5.80 33.57 -13.42
C ASN A 50 -5.83 32.79 -12.09
N ASN A 51 -6.56 31.67 -12.02
CA ASN A 51 -6.54 30.77 -10.85
C ASN A 51 -5.46 29.67 -10.96
N LEU A 52 -5.07 29.25 -12.17
CA LEU A 52 -4.05 28.22 -12.38
C LEU A 52 -2.61 28.77 -12.48
N SER A 53 -2.43 30.08 -12.62
CA SER A 53 -1.11 30.73 -12.75
C SER A 53 -0.38 30.91 -11.42
N THR A 54 -1.09 30.81 -10.30
CA THR A 54 -0.50 30.79 -8.94
C THR A 54 0.13 29.44 -8.62
N ILE A 55 -0.19 28.41 -9.39
CA ILE A 55 0.28 27.05 -9.21
C ILE A 55 1.63 26.88 -9.90
N ASP A 56 2.64 26.50 -9.12
CA ASP A 56 3.95 26.17 -9.64
C ASP A 56 3.91 24.80 -10.35
N TRP A 57 3.51 24.81 -11.62
CA TRP A 57 3.42 23.61 -12.46
C TRP A 57 4.76 22.90 -12.64
N SER A 58 5.88 23.63 -12.56
CA SER A 58 7.21 23.02 -12.56
C SER A 58 7.42 22.19 -11.30
N ALA A 59 6.99 22.69 -10.14
CA ALA A 59 7.03 21.94 -8.89
C ALA A 59 6.06 20.75 -8.88
N VAL A 60 4.87 20.89 -9.48
CA VAL A 60 3.91 19.79 -9.62
C VAL A 60 4.48 18.69 -10.52
N ASN A 61 5.00 19.03 -11.70
CA ASN A 61 5.56 18.06 -12.63
C ASN A 61 6.75 17.32 -12.01
N LYS A 62 7.65 18.05 -11.34
CA LYS A 62 8.77 17.46 -10.61
C LYS A 62 8.31 16.50 -9.51
N ARG A 63 7.27 16.86 -8.75
CA ARG A 63 6.69 15.97 -7.72
C ARG A 63 6.11 14.69 -8.30
N LEU A 64 5.50 14.77 -9.48
CA LEU A 64 4.95 13.60 -10.18
C LEU A 64 6.05 12.71 -10.75
N GLU A 65 7.11 13.28 -11.32
CA GLU A 65 8.28 12.54 -11.80
C GLU A 65 9.02 11.81 -10.67
N GLU A 66 9.14 12.44 -9.50
CA GLU A 66 9.80 11.85 -8.32
C GLU A 66 8.88 10.84 -7.58
N MET A 67 7.61 10.78 -7.93
CA MET A 67 6.58 10.09 -7.15
C MET A 67 6.81 8.59 -6.96
N PRO A 68 7.24 7.80 -7.97
CA PRO A 68 7.57 6.39 -7.76
C PRO A 68 8.67 6.17 -6.71
N ASN A 69 9.72 6.99 -6.75
CA ASN A 69 10.84 6.92 -5.81
C ASN A 69 10.41 7.31 -4.40
N ARG A 70 9.61 8.36 -4.26
CA ARG A 70 9.06 8.82 -2.98
C ARG A 70 8.11 7.80 -2.38
N SER A 71 7.23 7.23 -3.20
CA SER A 71 6.33 6.15 -2.78
C SER A 71 7.10 4.93 -2.32
N ARG A 72 8.13 4.49 -3.07
CA ARG A 72 8.99 3.39 -2.66
C ARG A 72 9.61 3.65 -1.28
N LYS A 73 10.16 4.84 -1.06
CA LYS A 73 10.75 5.23 0.23
C LYS A 73 9.71 5.22 1.36
N ALA A 74 8.55 5.81 1.13
CA ALA A 74 7.46 5.80 2.12
C ALA A 74 6.98 4.37 2.42
N MET A 75 6.89 3.51 1.40
CA MET A 75 6.54 2.10 1.56
C MET A 75 7.58 1.32 2.36
N GLU A 76 8.88 1.58 2.14
CA GLU A 76 9.97 1.00 2.93
C GLU A 76 9.87 1.40 4.42
N ILE A 77 9.62 2.68 4.70
CA ILE A 77 9.41 3.18 6.06
C ILE A 77 8.21 2.49 6.73
N ALA A 78 7.05 2.51 6.06
CA ALA A 78 5.81 1.95 6.60
C ALA A 78 5.92 0.43 6.84
N SER A 79 6.47 -0.30 5.87
CA SER A 79 6.53 -1.77 5.91
C SER A 79 7.48 -2.33 6.96
N ARG A 80 8.58 -1.62 7.26
CA ARG A 80 9.45 -1.95 8.40
C ARG A 80 8.72 -1.87 9.74
N GLN A 81 7.65 -1.10 9.81
CA GLN A 81 6.83 -0.97 11.02
C GLN A 81 5.54 -1.81 10.95
N GLY A 82 5.44 -2.71 9.96
CA GLY A 82 4.31 -3.63 9.79
C GLY A 82 3.11 -3.04 9.05
N TRP A 83 3.22 -1.85 8.47
CA TRP A 83 2.17 -1.24 7.67
C TRP A 83 2.40 -1.39 6.17
N PHE A 84 1.30 -1.49 5.44
CA PHE A 84 1.30 -1.39 3.99
C PHE A 84 0.36 -0.26 3.60
N PHE A 85 0.57 0.38 2.47
CA PHE A 85 -0.42 1.29 1.91
C PHE A 85 -0.53 1.08 0.41
N ASN A 86 -1.69 1.41 -0.13
CA ASN A 86 -2.00 1.26 -1.54
C ASN A 86 -2.18 2.63 -2.20
N TRP A 87 -2.23 2.63 -3.52
CA TRP A 87 -2.52 3.82 -4.31
C TRP A 87 -4.01 3.96 -4.67
N GLU A 88 -4.89 3.27 -3.94
CA GLU A 88 -6.33 3.35 -4.19
C GLU A 88 -6.90 4.65 -3.63
N GLY A 89 -7.69 5.32 -4.46
CA GLY A 89 -8.30 6.61 -4.16
C GLY A 89 -7.76 7.73 -5.04
N SER A 90 -7.96 8.98 -4.59
CA SER A 90 -7.48 10.13 -5.35
C SER A 90 -5.97 10.30 -5.19
N LEU A 91 -5.32 10.84 -6.24
CA LEU A 91 -3.89 11.15 -6.20
C LEU A 91 -3.52 12.04 -5.01
N GLN A 92 -4.41 12.95 -4.59
CA GLN A 92 -4.18 13.81 -3.44
C GLN A 92 -4.02 13.01 -2.14
N ILE A 93 -4.85 11.99 -1.95
CA ILE A 93 -4.80 11.14 -0.77
C ILE A 93 -3.44 10.44 -0.72
N VAL A 94 -3.02 9.86 -1.84
CA VAL A 94 -1.73 9.17 -1.97
C VAL A 94 -0.55 10.11 -1.72
N LEU A 95 -0.55 11.29 -2.35
CA LEU A 95 0.51 12.29 -2.17
C LEU A 95 0.58 12.80 -0.73
N THR A 96 -0.57 13.08 -0.11
CA THR A 96 -0.63 13.52 1.29
C THR A 96 -0.10 12.44 2.23
N LEU A 97 -0.45 11.18 1.98
CA LEU A 97 0.03 10.05 2.77
C LEU A 97 1.55 9.90 2.65
N ILE A 98 2.10 9.97 1.44
CA ILE A 98 3.55 9.93 1.20
C ILE A 98 4.25 11.10 1.89
N ASP A 99 3.75 12.33 1.72
CA ASP A 99 4.32 13.54 2.35
C ASP A 99 4.36 13.39 3.88
N ASN A 100 3.29 12.88 4.48
CA ASN A 100 3.19 12.68 5.93
C ASN A 100 4.16 11.60 6.43
N ILE A 101 4.26 10.46 5.73
CA ILE A 101 5.19 9.38 6.07
C ILE A 101 6.65 9.85 5.96
N GLU A 102 7.00 10.54 4.88
CA GLU A 102 8.35 11.07 4.69
C GLU A 102 8.72 12.11 5.76
N SER A 103 7.74 12.93 6.19
CA SER A 103 7.93 13.93 7.24
C SER A 103 8.10 13.30 8.62
N ALA A 104 7.38 12.22 8.91
CA ALA A 104 7.52 11.45 10.15
C ALA A 104 8.86 10.68 10.22
N GLY A 105 9.42 10.30 9.07
CA GLY A 105 10.67 9.54 9.00
C GLY A 105 10.50 8.17 9.65
N GLU A 106 11.42 7.77 10.54
CA GLU A 106 11.38 6.48 11.23
C GLU A 106 10.66 6.53 12.60
N ASP A 107 9.99 7.64 12.94
CA ASP A 107 9.22 7.75 14.19
C ASP A 107 7.98 6.86 14.16
N GLN A 108 8.05 5.74 14.89
CA GLN A 108 6.99 4.75 14.89
C GLN A 108 5.64 5.27 15.37
N ILE A 109 5.62 6.15 16.38
CA ILE A 109 4.37 6.66 16.96
C ILE A 109 3.65 7.53 15.92
N GLN A 110 4.41 8.38 15.21
CA GLN A 110 3.84 9.22 14.16
C GLN A 110 3.33 8.41 12.97
N ILE A 111 4.10 7.40 12.53
CA ILE A 111 3.70 6.52 11.43
C ILE A 111 2.45 5.70 11.79
N ASP A 112 2.40 5.12 12.99
CA ASP A 112 1.23 4.39 13.50
C ASP A 112 -0.01 5.31 13.51
N GLU A 113 0.12 6.56 13.95
CA GLU A 113 -1.01 7.51 13.95
C GLU A 113 -1.45 7.90 12.53
N ILE A 114 -0.51 8.23 11.63
CA ILE A 114 -0.81 8.60 10.24
C ILE A 114 -1.58 7.47 9.54
N LEU A 115 -1.08 6.24 9.65
CA LEU A 115 -1.65 5.09 8.94
C LEU A 115 -2.91 4.58 9.61
N LYS A 116 -3.02 4.68 10.94
CA LYS A 116 -4.28 4.45 11.65
C LYS A 116 -5.38 5.37 11.13
N GLN A 117 -5.15 6.68 11.09
CA GLN A 117 -6.15 7.64 10.63
C GLN A 117 -6.56 7.37 9.17
N HIS A 118 -5.58 7.10 8.30
CA HIS A 118 -5.84 6.72 6.91
C HIS A 118 -6.75 5.49 6.82
N TYR A 119 -6.38 4.40 7.49
CA TYR A 119 -7.15 3.17 7.37
C TYR A 119 -8.51 3.22 8.05
N LEU A 120 -8.68 3.96 9.16
CA LEU A 120 -9.99 4.19 9.74
C LEU A 120 -10.90 4.99 8.79
N GLN A 121 -10.36 6.01 8.13
CA GLN A 121 -11.11 6.83 7.18
C GLN A 121 -11.56 6.03 5.94
N TYR A 122 -10.72 5.15 5.42
CA TYR A 122 -10.98 4.43 4.16
C TYR A 122 -11.40 2.96 4.35
N LEU A 123 -11.58 2.49 5.59
CA LEU A 123 -11.90 1.09 5.89
C LEU A 123 -13.09 0.56 5.08
N ASP A 124 -14.21 1.28 5.08
CA ASP A 124 -15.44 0.86 4.41
C ASP A 124 -15.28 0.89 2.87
N SER A 125 -14.58 1.90 2.34
CA SER A 125 -14.29 2.01 0.91
C SER A 125 -13.41 0.86 0.41
N TYR A 126 -12.29 0.60 1.10
CA TYR A 126 -11.41 -0.52 0.75
C TYR A 126 -12.12 -1.87 0.93
N THR A 127 -12.98 -2.01 1.93
CA THR A 127 -13.80 -3.22 2.11
C THR A 127 -14.77 -3.43 0.95
N ALA A 128 -15.42 -2.36 0.47
CA ALA A 128 -16.30 -2.44 -0.68
C ALA A 128 -15.54 -2.82 -1.96
N GLN A 129 -14.39 -2.21 -2.21
CA GLN A 129 -13.53 -2.53 -3.36
C GLN A 129 -13.00 -3.97 -3.30
N LEU A 130 -12.52 -4.43 -2.13
CA LEU A 130 -12.09 -5.81 -1.93
C LEU A 130 -13.23 -6.78 -2.23
N GLY A 131 -14.45 -6.47 -1.78
CA GLY A 131 -15.62 -7.29 -2.04
C GLY A 131 -16.06 -7.29 -3.51
N ALA A 132 -15.88 -6.18 -4.23
CA ALA A 132 -16.18 -6.08 -5.66
C ALA A 132 -15.16 -6.85 -6.51
N ASN A 133 -13.87 -6.73 -6.16
CA ASN A 133 -12.79 -7.38 -6.88
C ASN A 133 -12.69 -8.89 -6.57
N HIS A 134 -13.13 -9.31 -5.37
CA HIS A 134 -13.01 -10.67 -4.86
C HIS A 134 -14.32 -11.14 -4.22
N PRO A 135 -15.40 -11.36 -5.01
CA PRO A 135 -16.73 -11.64 -4.49
C PRO A 135 -16.79 -12.90 -3.61
N GLU A 136 -16.03 -13.94 -3.96
CA GLU A 136 -15.96 -15.20 -3.19
C GLU A 136 -15.40 -15.02 -1.77
N ARG A 137 -14.63 -13.95 -1.53
CA ARG A 137 -14.02 -13.63 -0.23
C ARG A 137 -14.78 -12.57 0.55
N GLN A 138 -15.76 -11.92 -0.10
CA GLN A 138 -16.46 -10.76 0.44
C GLN A 138 -17.09 -11.04 1.81
N THR A 139 -17.72 -12.20 1.99
CA THR A 139 -18.38 -12.57 3.24
C THR A 139 -17.40 -12.62 4.41
N ALA A 140 -16.26 -13.30 4.24
CA ALA A 140 -15.24 -13.42 5.28
C ALA A 140 -14.59 -12.06 5.60
N ILE A 141 -14.28 -11.26 4.57
CA ILE A 141 -13.71 -9.92 4.73
C ILE A 141 -14.69 -9.00 5.48
N LYS A 142 -15.96 -8.95 5.08
CA LYS A 142 -16.98 -8.14 5.75
C LYS A 142 -17.20 -8.56 7.21
N ALA A 143 -17.17 -9.85 7.49
CA ALA A 143 -17.30 -10.35 8.87
C ALA A 143 -16.13 -9.88 9.74
N ALA A 144 -14.90 -9.95 9.24
CA ALA A 144 -13.71 -9.47 9.96
C ALA A 144 -13.71 -7.95 10.16
N VAL A 145 -14.16 -7.18 9.17
CA VAL A 145 -14.33 -5.72 9.28
C VAL A 145 -15.40 -5.36 10.31
N SER A 146 -16.53 -6.08 10.31
CA SER A 146 -17.59 -5.87 11.31
C SER A 146 -17.07 -6.18 12.72
N ALA A 147 -16.33 -7.28 12.89
CA ALA A 147 -15.69 -7.61 14.16
C ALA A 147 -14.75 -6.48 14.62
N HIS A 148 -13.87 -5.98 13.74
CA HIS A 148 -12.97 -4.86 14.04
C HIS A 148 -13.74 -3.62 14.53
N LYS A 149 -14.82 -3.24 13.86
CA LYS A 149 -15.59 -2.02 14.16
C LYS A 149 -16.43 -2.14 15.43
N ASP A 150 -17.05 -3.30 15.64
CA ASP A 150 -18.20 -3.40 16.55
C ASP A 150 -17.85 -4.07 17.89
N LEU A 151 -16.75 -4.82 17.98
CA LEU A 151 -16.44 -5.67 19.13
C LEU A 151 -15.19 -5.24 19.91
N GLY A 152 -14.57 -4.11 19.56
CA GLY A 152 -13.38 -3.58 20.24
C GLY A 152 -12.25 -4.62 20.33
N VAL A 153 -11.70 -4.80 21.53
CA VAL A 153 -10.58 -5.76 21.76
C VAL A 153 -10.94 -7.19 21.33
N GLN A 154 -12.16 -7.66 21.61
CA GLN A 154 -12.60 -8.99 21.16
C GLN A 154 -12.67 -9.06 19.63
N GLY A 155 -13.10 -7.96 19.03
CA GLY A 155 -13.10 -7.75 17.59
C GLY A 155 -11.74 -7.94 16.95
N TYR A 156 -10.71 -7.35 17.54
CA TYR A 156 -9.33 -7.44 17.04
C TYR A 156 -8.80 -8.87 17.05
N TYR A 157 -9.11 -9.64 18.10
CA TYR A 157 -8.76 -11.06 18.16
C TYR A 157 -9.43 -11.89 17.04
N LEU A 158 -10.63 -11.52 16.62
CA LEU A 158 -11.36 -12.19 15.55
C LEU A 158 -10.93 -11.71 14.16
N SER A 159 -10.66 -10.41 14.00
CA SER A 159 -10.39 -9.79 12.70
C SER A 159 -8.96 -10.07 12.21
N ILE A 160 -7.95 -9.96 13.07
CA ILE A 160 -6.53 -10.13 12.72
C ILE A 160 -6.26 -11.46 12.00
N PRO A 161 -6.59 -12.65 12.57
CA PRO A 161 -6.32 -13.92 11.91
C PRO A 161 -7.06 -14.06 10.58
N VAL A 162 -8.29 -13.52 10.49
CA VAL A 162 -9.07 -13.56 9.23
C VAL A 162 -8.43 -12.66 8.18
N PHE A 163 -8.02 -11.43 8.51
CA PHE A 163 -7.33 -10.54 7.57
C PHE A 163 -6.04 -11.16 7.03
N LEU A 164 -5.21 -11.74 7.89
CA LEU A 164 -3.98 -12.42 7.48
C LEU A 164 -4.27 -13.63 6.59
N ALA A 165 -5.26 -14.46 6.94
CA ALA A 165 -5.65 -15.62 6.13
C ALA A 165 -6.24 -15.23 4.77
N GLN A 166 -7.04 -14.15 4.72
CA GLN A 166 -7.58 -13.64 3.46
C GLN A 166 -6.49 -13.03 2.57
N ALA A 167 -5.52 -12.32 3.14
CA ALA A 167 -4.37 -11.80 2.40
C ALA A 167 -3.57 -12.94 1.75
N ASP A 168 -3.32 -14.01 2.51
CA ASP A 168 -2.67 -15.22 2.01
C ASP A 168 -3.42 -15.88 0.86
N GLY A 169 -4.73 -16.08 1.05
CA GLY A 169 -5.57 -16.69 0.04
C GLY A 169 -5.61 -15.86 -1.24
N LEU A 170 -5.68 -14.52 -1.13
CA LEU A 170 -5.64 -13.62 -2.29
C LEU A 170 -4.28 -13.68 -2.99
N PHE A 171 -3.18 -13.64 -2.23
CA PHE A 171 -1.85 -13.73 -2.82
C PHE A 171 -1.64 -15.04 -3.57
N SER A 172 -2.18 -16.14 -3.03
CA SER A 172 -2.19 -17.44 -3.67
C SER A 172 -3.00 -17.50 -4.97
N GLU A 173 -4.17 -16.88 -4.99
CA GLU A 173 -5.00 -16.78 -6.21
C GLU A 173 -4.31 -15.94 -7.28
N ILE A 174 -3.79 -14.76 -6.92
CA ILE A 174 -3.07 -13.87 -7.83
C ILE A 174 -1.84 -14.58 -8.42
N CYS A 175 -1.03 -15.24 -7.59
CA CYS A 175 0.17 -15.94 -8.03
C CYS A 175 -0.10 -17.33 -8.61
N GLN A 176 -1.36 -17.75 -8.71
CA GLN A 176 -1.78 -19.05 -9.23
C GLN A 176 -1.07 -20.24 -8.54
N THR A 177 -0.85 -20.13 -7.24
CA THR A 177 -0.19 -21.17 -6.45
C THR A 177 -0.67 -21.20 -5.01
N SER A 178 -1.02 -22.39 -4.50
CA SER A 178 -1.50 -22.59 -3.12
C SER A 178 -0.43 -22.38 -2.04
N MET A 179 0.82 -22.13 -2.42
CA MET A 179 1.95 -21.96 -1.51
C MET A 179 2.65 -20.61 -1.68
N ALA A 180 1.94 -19.57 -2.13
CA ALA A 180 2.56 -18.30 -2.52
C ALA A 180 3.33 -17.64 -1.36
N MET A 181 2.83 -17.78 -0.13
CA MET A 181 3.45 -17.24 1.10
C MET A 181 4.46 -18.18 1.75
N SER A 182 4.70 -19.36 1.18
CA SER A 182 5.68 -20.32 1.72
C SER A 182 7.10 -19.96 1.32
N LYS A 183 8.07 -20.40 2.13
CA LYS A 183 9.49 -20.33 1.76
C LYS A 183 9.77 -21.10 0.45
N PRO A 184 10.60 -20.56 -0.45
CA PRO A 184 11.07 -21.28 -1.62
C PRO A 184 11.83 -22.57 -1.24
N ARG A 185 11.81 -23.56 -2.12
CA ARG A 185 12.58 -24.82 -1.92
C ARG A 185 14.07 -24.62 -2.17
N ASN A 186 14.44 -23.67 -3.03
CA ASN A 186 15.83 -23.37 -3.33
C ASN A 186 16.37 -22.40 -2.25
N ARG A 187 17.45 -22.78 -1.57
CA ARG A 187 18.12 -21.93 -0.56
C ARG A 187 18.72 -20.65 -1.14
N GLN A 188 18.89 -20.57 -2.46
CA GLN A 188 19.38 -19.38 -3.14
C GLN A 188 18.28 -18.36 -3.46
N THR A 189 17.00 -18.74 -3.36
CA THR A 189 15.89 -17.81 -3.56
C THR A 189 15.39 -17.30 -2.20
N ASN A 190 15.70 -16.04 -1.93
CA ASN A 190 15.18 -15.30 -0.79
C ASN A 190 13.72 -14.86 -1.07
N GLY A 191 12.91 -14.78 -0.02
CA GLY A 191 11.50 -14.34 -0.13
C GLY A 191 10.46 -15.45 0.01
N VAL A 192 9.33 -15.26 -0.66
CA VAL A 192 8.20 -16.20 -0.71
C VAL A 192 7.97 -16.69 -2.14
N LYS A 193 7.40 -17.90 -2.33
CA LYS A 193 7.27 -18.52 -3.67
C LYS A 193 6.50 -17.67 -4.69
N GLY A 194 5.50 -16.91 -4.24
CA GLY A 194 4.71 -16.05 -5.14
C GLY A 194 5.52 -14.94 -5.80
N LEU A 195 6.67 -14.55 -5.24
CA LEU A 195 7.50 -13.48 -5.79
C LEU A 195 8.08 -13.81 -7.16
N ASP A 196 8.38 -15.08 -7.43
CA ASP A 196 8.91 -15.48 -8.74
C ASP A 196 7.86 -15.26 -9.82
N TRP A 197 6.58 -15.55 -9.52
CA TRP A 197 5.46 -15.26 -10.41
C TRP A 197 5.29 -13.75 -10.64
N VAL A 198 5.32 -12.96 -9.55
CA VAL A 198 5.20 -11.50 -9.64
C VAL A 198 6.34 -10.89 -10.46
N LYS A 199 7.59 -11.32 -10.21
CA LYS A 199 8.77 -10.87 -10.97
C LYS A 199 8.66 -11.21 -12.45
N ALA A 200 8.22 -12.42 -12.77
CA ALA A 200 8.01 -12.83 -14.16
C ALA A 200 6.92 -11.98 -14.84
N LYS A 201 5.88 -11.60 -14.10
CA LYS A 201 4.76 -10.81 -14.63
C LYS A 201 5.13 -9.35 -14.90
N ILE A 202 5.89 -8.71 -14.01
CA ILE A 202 6.32 -7.31 -14.19
C ILE A 202 7.54 -7.16 -15.11
N GLY A 203 8.35 -8.21 -15.28
CA GLY A 203 9.54 -8.20 -16.12
C GLY A 203 10.55 -7.13 -15.67
N ASP A 204 10.93 -6.27 -16.61
CA ASP A 204 11.90 -5.18 -16.40
C ASP A 204 11.29 -3.82 -16.04
N ASP A 205 9.98 -3.74 -15.78
CA ASP A 205 9.33 -2.49 -15.37
C ASP A 205 9.87 -2.02 -14.01
N ALA A 206 10.78 -1.04 -14.04
CA ALA A 206 11.40 -0.45 -12.86
C ALA A 206 10.37 0.27 -11.95
N GLN A 207 9.33 0.88 -12.52
CA GLN A 207 8.30 1.54 -11.73
C GLN A 207 7.47 0.50 -10.97
N ALA A 208 7.07 -0.58 -11.64
CA ALA A 208 6.36 -1.67 -10.97
C ALA A 208 7.20 -2.30 -9.85
N LYS A 209 8.52 -2.44 -10.06
CA LYS A 209 9.45 -2.91 -9.02
C LYS A 209 9.47 -1.98 -7.81
N ASP A 210 9.48 -0.67 -8.03
CA ASP A 210 9.48 0.34 -6.97
C ASP A 210 8.17 0.34 -6.17
N LEU A 211 7.03 0.25 -6.86
CA LEU A 211 5.70 0.25 -6.24
C LEU A 211 5.35 -1.06 -5.52
N LEU A 212 6.09 -2.13 -5.79
CA LEU A 212 5.95 -3.42 -5.13
C LEU A 212 7.14 -3.72 -4.19
N SER A 213 7.97 -2.73 -3.87
CA SER A 213 9.19 -2.96 -3.08
C SER A 213 8.95 -3.69 -1.75
N PRO A 214 7.88 -3.41 -0.96
CA PRO A 214 7.64 -4.15 0.28
C PRO A 214 7.42 -5.65 0.04
N LEU A 215 6.86 -6.01 -1.12
CA LEU A 215 6.60 -7.40 -1.48
C LEU A 215 7.91 -8.20 -1.60
N PHE A 216 8.95 -7.60 -2.19
CA PHE A 216 10.23 -8.28 -2.43
C PHE A 216 11.05 -8.50 -1.16
N VAL A 217 10.79 -7.74 -0.10
CA VAL A 217 11.43 -7.87 1.21
C VAL A 217 10.52 -8.46 2.28
N LEU A 218 9.32 -8.96 1.93
CA LEU A 218 8.34 -9.48 2.91
C LEU A 218 8.93 -10.43 3.96
N HIS A 219 9.81 -11.33 3.54
CA HIS A 219 10.45 -12.32 4.41
C HIS A 219 11.39 -11.73 5.48
N GLU A 220 11.83 -10.49 5.30
CA GLU A 220 12.66 -9.73 6.24
C GLU A 220 11.78 -8.90 7.20
N LEU A 221 10.57 -8.52 6.77
CA LEU A 221 9.64 -7.73 7.57
C LEU A 221 9.08 -8.54 8.73
N ASP A 222 8.88 -7.89 9.88
CA ASP A 222 8.36 -8.52 11.10
C ASP A 222 7.06 -9.29 10.89
N LEU A 223 6.21 -8.86 9.95
CA LEU A 223 4.95 -9.54 9.62
C LEU A 223 5.17 -10.99 9.15
N LEU A 224 6.21 -11.26 8.36
CA LEU A 224 6.49 -12.59 7.78
C LEU A 224 7.84 -13.17 8.21
N LYS A 225 8.59 -12.46 9.06
CA LYS A 225 9.87 -12.90 9.61
C LYS A 225 9.73 -14.30 10.18
N SER A 226 10.59 -15.22 9.72
CA SER A 226 10.47 -16.62 10.10
C SER A 226 10.97 -16.90 11.51
N GLU A 227 10.48 -17.98 12.13
CA GLU A 227 10.87 -18.41 13.47
C GLU A 227 12.40 -18.48 13.66
N GLY A 228 13.11 -19.10 12.70
CA GLY A 228 14.57 -19.19 12.77
C GLY A 228 15.29 -17.83 12.78
N ILE A 229 14.76 -16.80 12.11
CA ILE A 229 15.35 -15.45 12.14
C ILE A 229 15.08 -14.82 13.51
N ARG A 230 13.85 -14.92 14.01
CA ARG A 230 13.49 -14.38 15.34
C ARG A 230 14.32 -15.02 16.45
N ASN A 231 14.52 -16.34 16.41
CA ASN A 231 15.33 -17.06 17.40
C ASN A 231 16.79 -16.62 17.33
N ALA A 232 17.36 -16.47 16.14
CA ALA A 232 18.72 -15.97 15.98
C ALA A 232 18.88 -14.51 16.47
N GLU A 233 17.90 -13.64 16.22
CA GLU A 233 17.89 -12.26 16.75
C GLU A 233 17.80 -12.25 18.28
N PHE A 234 16.97 -13.11 18.88
CA PHE A 234 16.88 -13.27 20.34
C PHE A 234 18.20 -13.79 20.93
N GLU A 235 18.83 -14.79 20.32
CA GLU A 235 20.13 -15.31 20.77
C GLU A 235 21.23 -14.23 20.73
N GLN A 236 21.19 -13.34 19.74
CA GLN A 236 22.19 -12.28 19.58
C GLN A 236 21.94 -11.07 20.49
N THR A 237 20.69 -10.70 20.71
CA THR A 237 20.33 -9.42 21.38
C THR A 237 19.74 -9.61 22.77
N GLY A 238 19.23 -10.81 23.09
CA GLY A 238 18.42 -11.09 24.28
C GLY A 238 17.02 -10.46 24.23
N VAL A 239 16.65 -9.78 23.14
CA VAL A 239 15.37 -9.07 23.02
C VAL A 239 14.32 -10.00 22.42
N LEU A 240 13.23 -10.20 23.15
CA LEU A 240 12.08 -10.97 22.66
C LEU A 240 11.41 -10.25 21.51
N PHE A 241 11.11 -11.00 20.46
CA PHE A 241 10.32 -10.50 19.34
C PHE A 241 8.88 -10.20 19.78
N ASN A 242 8.42 -8.96 19.56
CA ASN A 242 7.13 -8.46 20.06
C ASN A 242 6.26 -7.75 19.01
N ALA A 243 6.59 -7.88 17.73
CA ALA A 243 5.83 -7.29 16.63
C ALA A 243 4.69 -8.22 16.15
N LEU A 244 3.72 -7.67 15.41
CA LEU A 244 2.70 -8.49 14.75
C LEU A 244 3.35 -9.43 13.74
N ASN A 245 3.24 -10.73 13.95
CA ASN A 245 3.78 -11.74 13.05
C ASN A 245 2.72 -12.77 12.65
N ARG A 246 2.60 -12.99 11.34
CA ARG A 246 1.65 -13.90 10.72
C ARG A 246 1.76 -15.32 11.26
N HIS A 247 2.98 -15.84 11.39
CA HIS A 247 3.21 -17.20 11.86
C HIS A 247 2.76 -17.34 13.31
N GLN A 248 3.18 -16.41 14.19
CA GLN A 248 2.83 -16.47 15.60
C GLN A 248 1.31 -16.41 15.82
N VAL A 249 0.60 -15.52 15.10
CA VAL A 249 -0.86 -15.38 15.22
C VAL A 249 -1.57 -16.63 14.70
N LEU A 250 -1.26 -17.09 13.49
CA LEU A 250 -2.01 -18.18 12.85
C LEU A 250 -1.71 -19.56 13.45
N HIS A 251 -0.56 -19.74 14.11
CA HIS A 251 -0.23 -20.96 14.84
C HIS A 251 -0.53 -20.87 16.35
N GLY A 252 -1.00 -19.71 16.84
CA GLY A 252 -1.34 -19.53 18.25
C GLY A 252 -0.13 -19.52 19.19
N GLU A 253 1.06 -19.14 18.70
CA GLU A 253 2.27 -18.97 19.53
C GLU A 253 2.15 -17.77 20.48
N VAL A 254 1.29 -16.81 20.12
CA VAL A 254 1.00 -15.60 20.90
C VAL A 254 -0.51 -15.45 21.11
N SER A 255 -0.90 -14.90 22.26
CA SER A 255 -2.30 -14.74 22.67
C SER A 255 -2.68 -13.30 23.03
N ASP A 256 -1.73 -12.38 22.94
CA ASP A 256 -1.84 -10.96 23.29
C ASP A 256 -1.80 -10.03 22.05
N TYR A 257 -2.04 -10.58 20.86
CA TYR A 257 -1.99 -9.84 19.60
C TYR A 257 -3.16 -8.87 19.36
N GLY A 258 -4.24 -8.96 20.15
CA GLY A 258 -5.51 -8.25 19.94
C GLY A 258 -5.45 -6.76 20.26
N SER A 259 -4.97 -5.95 19.31
CA SER A 259 -4.98 -4.48 19.39
C SER A 259 -5.54 -3.84 18.11
N GLU A 260 -6.02 -2.60 18.22
CA GLU A 260 -6.55 -1.84 17.09
C GLU A 260 -5.47 -1.66 16.00
N ILE A 261 -4.26 -1.27 16.42
CA ILE A 261 -3.11 -1.10 15.54
C ILE A 261 -2.76 -2.40 14.82
N ASN A 262 -2.72 -3.53 15.51
CA ASN A 262 -2.44 -4.82 14.87
C ASN A 262 -3.54 -5.22 13.90
N SER A 263 -4.81 -4.97 14.23
CA SER A 263 -5.93 -5.20 13.33
C SER A 263 -5.85 -4.35 12.06
N LEU A 264 -5.47 -3.08 12.18
CA LEU A 264 -5.31 -2.19 11.04
C LEU A 264 -4.05 -2.53 10.23
N LYS A 265 -2.94 -2.93 10.86
CA LYS A 265 -1.76 -3.46 10.15
C LYS A 265 -2.11 -4.71 9.33
N ALA A 266 -2.83 -5.66 9.92
CA ALA A 266 -3.30 -6.85 9.21
C ALA A 266 -4.25 -6.49 8.05
N PHE A 267 -5.19 -5.56 8.26
CA PHE A 267 -6.07 -5.08 7.19
C PHE A 267 -5.29 -4.34 6.08
N SER A 268 -4.27 -3.57 6.44
CA SER A 268 -3.43 -2.84 5.50
C SER A 268 -2.71 -3.78 4.54
N PHE A 269 -2.21 -4.91 5.07
CA PHE A 269 -1.60 -5.96 4.27
C PHE A 269 -2.62 -6.64 3.34
N LEU A 270 -3.83 -6.94 3.84
CA LEU A 270 -4.94 -7.44 3.02
C LEU A 270 -5.28 -6.49 1.87
N ALA A 271 -5.42 -5.18 2.15
CA ALA A 271 -5.72 -4.17 1.15
C ALA A 271 -4.59 -4.00 0.14
N PHE A 272 -3.33 -4.09 0.57
CA PHE A 272 -2.17 -4.07 -0.32
C PHE A 272 -2.18 -5.26 -1.29
N VAL A 273 -2.37 -6.48 -0.78
CA VAL A 273 -2.42 -7.68 -1.63
C VAL A 273 -3.66 -7.68 -2.54
N GLY A 274 -4.82 -7.29 -2.01
CA GLY A 274 -6.10 -7.42 -2.72
C GLY A 274 -6.43 -6.28 -3.69
N LEU A 275 -5.83 -5.10 -3.51
CA LEU A 275 -6.09 -3.92 -4.34
C LEU A 275 -4.83 -3.42 -5.05
N HIS A 276 -3.76 -3.13 -4.30
CA HIS A 276 -2.54 -2.53 -4.87
C HIS A 276 -1.84 -3.46 -5.86
N LEU A 277 -1.55 -4.70 -5.44
CA LEU A 277 -0.82 -5.66 -6.26
C LEU A 277 -1.52 -5.91 -7.62
N PRO A 278 -2.83 -6.23 -7.69
CA PRO A 278 -3.55 -6.35 -8.95
C PRO A 278 -3.44 -5.11 -9.85
N THR A 279 -3.59 -3.91 -9.28
CA THR A 279 -3.50 -2.64 -10.03
C THR A 279 -2.13 -2.46 -10.68
N ILE A 280 -1.04 -2.77 -9.97
CA ILE A 280 0.31 -2.67 -10.53
C ILE A 280 0.57 -3.75 -11.59
N LEU A 281 0.11 -4.98 -11.36
CA LEU A 281 0.27 -6.08 -12.34
C LEU A 281 -0.46 -5.77 -13.65
N ALA A 282 -1.71 -5.30 -13.59
CA ALA A 282 -2.48 -4.91 -14.77
C ALA A 282 -1.78 -3.79 -15.56
N SER A 283 -1.23 -2.80 -14.87
CA SER A 283 -0.48 -1.70 -15.50
C SER A 283 0.79 -2.20 -16.21
N ALA A 284 1.53 -3.14 -15.61
CA ALA A 284 2.74 -3.70 -16.21
C ALA A 284 2.44 -4.52 -17.48
N GLU A 285 1.32 -5.26 -17.51
CA GLU A 285 0.89 -6.02 -18.69
C GLU A 285 0.60 -5.11 -19.89
N THR A 286 -0.07 -3.97 -19.66
CA THR A 286 -0.40 -3.03 -20.74
C THR A 286 0.82 -2.39 -21.41
N LYS A 287 1.97 -2.33 -20.73
CA LYS A 287 3.23 -1.79 -21.28
C LYS A 287 4.01 -2.79 -22.12
N GLN A 288 3.73 -4.09 -21.99
CA GLN A 288 4.43 -5.15 -22.72
C GLN A 288 3.75 -5.54 -24.03
N GLY A 289 2.49 -5.14 -24.24
CA GLY A 289 1.72 -5.36 -25.48
C GLY A 289 1.77 -4.18 -26.44
#